data_AF-A0A2N0M9V9-F1
#
_entry.id   AF-A0A2N0M9V9-F1
#
_cell.length_a   1.000
_cell.length_b   1.000
_cell.length_c   1.000
_cell.angle_alpha   90.00
_cell.angle_beta   90.00
_cell.angle_gamma   90.00
#
_symmetry.space_group_name_H-M   'P 1'
#
loop_
_entity.id
_entity.type
_entity.pdbx_description
1 polymer ?
#
loop_
_entity_poly.entity_id
_entity_poly.type
_entity_poly.pdbx_seq_one_letter_code
_entity_poly.pdbx_strand_id
1 'polypeptide(L)'
;MPSNKIWKKLPVRHILEEARRVDNMAEITDVLLKLKERTNQGKVAWKATSEPQTFVATIGSNSAMVSLDFYANAVLSILNASGDEIEKFDSGVSDDDYWKGEASNLQRAARRIALGVDETLDELLDELEKVE
;
A
#
# COMPACT_ATOMS: atom_id res chain seq x y z
N MET A 1 15.51 -4.29 -49.19
CA MET A 1 15.19 -5.64 -48.66
C MET A 1 14.24 -5.45 -47.47
N PRO A 2 13.01 -5.99 -47.52
CA PRO A 2 12.04 -5.75 -46.47
C PRO A 2 12.34 -6.63 -45.24
N SER A 3 12.33 -5.98 -44.09
CA SER A 3 12.44 -6.55 -42.75
C SER A 3 11.33 -7.57 -42.51
N ASN A 4 11.70 -8.84 -42.38
CA ASN A 4 10.83 -9.94 -42.00
C ASN A 4 10.58 -9.85 -40.49
N LYS A 5 9.64 -9.01 -40.05
CA LYS A 5 9.14 -9.04 -38.67
C LYS A 5 8.32 -10.31 -38.48
N ILE A 6 8.96 -11.32 -37.91
CA ILE A 6 8.33 -12.54 -37.43
C ILE A 6 7.48 -12.17 -36.21
N TRP A 7 6.21 -11.85 -36.42
CA TRP A 7 5.23 -11.76 -35.35
C TRP A 7 4.93 -13.20 -34.87
N LYS A 8 5.66 -13.67 -33.85
CA LYS A 8 5.27 -14.88 -33.14
C LYS A 8 3.91 -14.60 -32.49
N LYS A 9 2.84 -15.23 -32.99
CA LYS A 9 1.50 -15.14 -32.39
C LYS A 9 1.62 -15.64 -30.95
N LEU A 10 1.48 -14.72 -29.99
CA LEU A 10 1.37 -15.09 -28.59
C LEU A 10 0.11 -15.95 -28.43
N PRO A 11 0.16 -17.04 -27.65
CA PRO A 11 -1.00 -17.87 -27.41
C PRO A 11 -2.10 -17.04 -26.71
N VAL A 12 -3.36 -17.22 -27.12
CA VAL A 12 -4.53 -16.47 -26.61
C VAL A 12 -4.59 -16.47 -25.07
N ARG A 13 -4.19 -17.56 -24.44
CA ARG A 13 -4.10 -17.68 -22.97
C ARG A 13 -3.18 -16.63 -22.34
N HIS A 14 -2.03 -16.36 -22.95
CA HIS A 14 -1.07 -15.38 -22.46
C HIS A 14 -1.64 -13.95 -22.55
N ILE A 15 -2.33 -13.64 -23.65
CA ILE A 15 -2.99 -12.33 -23.84
C ILE A 15 -4.11 -12.12 -22.80
N LEU A 16 -4.87 -13.17 -22.48
CA LEU A 16 -5.95 -13.09 -21.47
C LEU A 16 -5.41 -12.98 -20.04
N GLU A 17 -4.31 -13.68 -19.72
CA GLU A 17 -3.64 -13.58 -18.42
C GLU A 17 -3.05 -12.18 -18.21
N GLU A 18 -2.48 -11.59 -19.26
CA GLU A 18 -1.89 -10.25 -19.22
C GLU A 18 -2.95 -9.15 -19.15
N ALA A 19 -4.05 -9.27 -19.90
CA ALA A 19 -5.19 -8.36 -19.79
C ALA A 19 -5.81 -8.38 -18.38
N ARG A 20 -6.02 -9.58 -17.81
CA ARG A 20 -6.53 -9.72 -16.44
C ARG A 20 -5.60 -9.09 -15.40
N ARG A 21 -4.27 -9.18 -15.59
CA ARG A 21 -3.29 -8.53 -14.73
C ARG A 21 -3.42 -7.01 -14.77
N VAL A 22 -3.62 -6.43 -15.96
CA VAL A 22 -3.76 -4.98 -16.14
C VAL A 22 -5.05 -4.46 -15.48
N ASP A 23 -6.18 -5.13 -15.69
CA ASP A 23 -7.46 -4.72 -15.09
C ASP A 23 -7.41 -4.77 -13.56
N ASN A 24 -6.82 -5.84 -12.99
CA ASN A 24 -6.61 -5.93 -11.55
C ASN A 24 -5.79 -4.74 -11.04
N MET A 25 -4.66 -4.42 -11.68
CA MET A 25 -3.79 -3.32 -11.23
C MET A 25 -4.49 -1.96 -11.17
N ALA A 26 -5.44 -1.69 -12.07
CA ALA A 26 -6.21 -0.46 -12.04
C ALA A 26 -7.13 -0.37 -10.81
N GLU A 27 -7.87 -1.44 -10.51
CA GLU A 27 -8.77 -1.48 -9.34
C GLU A 27 -7.99 -1.33 -8.02
N ILE A 28 -6.85 -2.02 -7.95
CA ILE A 28 -5.94 -1.96 -6.82
C ILE A 28 -5.41 -0.53 -6.65
N THR A 29 -5.11 0.12 -7.77
CA THR A 29 -4.63 1.49 -7.76
C THR A 29 -5.65 2.45 -7.19
N ASP A 30 -6.91 2.30 -7.60
CA ASP A 30 -8.01 3.08 -7.05
C ASP A 30 -8.21 2.84 -5.54
N VAL A 31 -8.05 1.60 -5.08
CA VAL A 31 -8.13 1.28 -3.64
C VAL A 31 -7.02 1.97 -2.86
N LEU A 32 -5.75 1.87 -3.32
CA LEU A 32 -4.62 2.53 -2.64
C LEU A 32 -4.82 4.04 -2.59
N LEU A 33 -5.16 4.67 -3.71
CA LEU A 33 -5.31 6.13 -3.76
C LEU A 33 -6.43 6.61 -2.84
N LYS A 34 -7.58 5.91 -2.83
CA LYS A 34 -8.68 6.23 -1.90
C LYS A 34 -8.28 6.01 -0.44
N LEU A 35 -7.55 4.94 -0.15
CA LEU A 35 -7.10 4.63 1.20
C LEU A 35 -6.10 5.67 1.70
N LYS A 36 -5.16 6.09 0.85
CA LYS A 36 -4.20 7.18 1.12
C LYS A 36 -4.92 8.48 1.41
N GLU A 37 -5.84 8.87 0.54
CA GLU A 37 -6.61 10.11 0.70
C GLU A 37 -7.40 10.12 2.02
N ARG A 38 -8.11 9.03 2.31
CA ARG A 38 -8.87 8.89 3.57
C ARG A 38 -7.95 8.88 4.80
N THR A 39 -6.77 8.28 4.69
CA THR A 39 -5.77 8.24 5.77
C THR A 39 -5.23 9.64 6.06
N ASN A 40 -4.86 10.40 5.04
CA ASN A 40 -4.39 11.78 5.18
C ASN A 40 -5.46 12.71 5.77
N GLN A 41 -6.75 12.41 5.55
CA GLN A 41 -7.87 13.13 6.16
C GLN A 41 -8.17 12.68 7.61
N GLY A 42 -7.38 11.77 8.19
CA GLY A 42 -7.64 11.21 9.52
C GLY A 42 -8.90 10.34 9.61
N LYS A 43 -9.46 9.90 8.47
CA LYS A 43 -10.71 9.12 8.41
C LYS A 43 -10.48 7.61 8.51
N VAL A 44 -9.22 7.17 8.62
CA VAL A 44 -8.84 5.77 8.75
C VAL A 44 -8.13 5.60 10.08
N ALA A 45 -8.74 4.82 10.99
CA ALA A 45 -8.19 4.54 12.29
C ALA A 45 -7.22 3.36 12.21
N TRP A 46 -5.97 3.66 11.85
CA TRP A 46 -4.89 2.69 11.82
C TRP A 46 -4.51 2.25 13.24
N LYS A 47 -4.25 0.95 13.40
CA LYS A 47 -3.77 0.34 14.64
C LYS A 47 -2.48 -0.42 14.39
N ALA A 48 -1.54 -0.32 15.32
CA ALA A 48 -0.36 -1.17 15.32
C ALA A 48 -0.76 -2.63 15.59
N THR A 49 -0.04 -3.56 14.97
CA THR A 49 -0.16 -4.99 15.28
C THR A 49 0.97 -5.43 16.21
N SER A 50 1.03 -6.73 16.53
CA SER A 50 2.18 -7.30 17.23
C SER A 50 3.45 -7.35 16.36
N GLU A 51 3.32 -7.20 15.05
CA GLU A 51 4.46 -7.19 14.13
C GLU A 51 4.98 -5.77 13.96
N PRO A 52 6.30 -5.55 14.13
CA PRO A 52 6.90 -4.26 13.85
C PRO A 52 6.64 -3.81 12.42
N GLN A 53 6.38 -2.52 12.22
CA GLN A 53 6.11 -1.90 10.91
C GLN A 53 4.82 -2.35 10.22
N THR A 54 3.99 -3.17 10.87
CA THR A 54 2.69 -3.61 10.36
C THR A 54 1.56 -2.84 11.05
N PHE A 55 0.65 -2.31 10.23
CA PHE A 55 -0.49 -1.52 10.67
C PHE A 55 -1.75 -1.99 9.97
N VAL A 56 -2.86 -2.04 10.70
CA VAL A 56 -4.14 -2.53 10.19
C VAL A 56 -5.25 -1.52 10.45
N ALA A 57 -6.17 -1.40 9.49
CA ALA A 57 -7.39 -0.63 9.63
C ALA A 57 -8.59 -1.43 9.12
N THR A 58 -9.66 -1.48 9.91
CA THR A 58 -10.92 -2.10 9.52
C THR A 58 -11.77 -1.11 8.71
N ILE A 59 -12.26 -1.55 7.55
CA ILE A 59 -13.05 -0.77 6.59
C ILE A 59 -14.28 -1.58 6.20
N GLY A 60 -15.42 -1.26 6.81
CA GLY A 60 -16.64 -2.07 6.67
C GLY A 60 -16.43 -3.46 7.28
N SER A 61 -16.65 -4.51 6.50
CA SER A 61 -16.42 -5.91 6.92
C SER A 61 -15.01 -6.43 6.64
N ASN A 62 -14.17 -5.66 5.94
CA ASN A 62 -12.83 -6.06 5.53
C ASN A 62 -11.79 -5.27 6.32
N SER A 63 -10.52 -5.64 6.18
CA SER A 63 -9.40 -4.85 6.71
C SER A 63 -8.36 -4.59 5.63
N ALA A 64 -7.73 -3.42 5.71
CA ALA A 64 -6.51 -3.11 4.97
C ALA A 64 -5.34 -3.23 5.94
N MET A 65 -4.29 -3.95 5.54
CA MET A 65 -3.05 -4.08 6.27
C MET A 65 -1.93 -3.51 5.43
N VAL A 66 -1.10 -2.66 6.03
CA VAL A 66 0.12 -2.15 5.40
C VAL A 66 1.32 -2.56 6.22
N SER A 67 2.37 -3.03 5.56
CA SER A 67 3.63 -3.41 6.20
C SER A 67 4.83 -2.98 5.37
N LEU A 68 6.02 -3.10 5.95
CA LEU A 68 7.28 -3.06 5.22
C LEU A 68 7.86 -4.48 5.16
N ASP A 69 8.30 -4.90 3.98
CA ASP A 69 9.07 -6.12 3.85
C ASP A 69 10.52 -5.94 4.35
N PHE A 70 11.35 -6.98 4.20
CA PHE A 70 12.75 -6.95 4.59
C PHE A 70 13.59 -5.90 3.85
N TYR A 71 13.17 -5.51 2.64
CA TYR A 71 13.84 -4.53 1.79
C TYR A 71 13.24 -3.13 1.92
N ALA A 72 12.37 -2.91 2.92
CA ALA A 72 11.62 -1.68 3.12
C ALA A 72 10.67 -1.33 1.96
N ASN A 73 10.24 -2.31 1.17
CA ASN A 73 9.14 -2.16 0.25
C ASN A 73 7.82 -2.17 1.03
N ALA A 74 6.95 -1.21 0.71
CA ALA A 74 5.61 -1.21 1.25
C ALA A 74 4.77 -2.34 0.64
N VAL A 75 4.06 -3.05 1.49
CA VAL A 75 3.12 -4.11 1.11
C VAL A 75 1.72 -3.69 1.56
N LEU A 76 0.74 -3.80 0.68
CA LEU A 76 -0.68 -3.62 0.98
C LEU A 76 -1.38 -4.98 0.85
N SER A 77 -1.93 -5.46 1.95
CA SER A 77 -2.78 -6.67 1.98
C SER A 77 -4.22 -6.28 2.27
N ILE A 78 -5.16 -6.92 1.57
CA ILE A 78 -6.59 -6.83 1.87
C ILE A 78 -7.00 -8.12 2.55
N LEU A 79 -7.63 -7.98 3.72
CA LEU A 79 -8.09 -9.09 4.55
C LEU A 79 -9.62 -9.13 4.54
N ASN A 80 -10.18 -10.33 4.52
CA ASN A 80 -11.62 -10.54 4.70
C ASN A 80 -12.03 -10.34 6.19
N ALA A 81 -13.32 -10.55 6.49
CA ALA A 81 -13.87 -10.43 7.85
C ALA A 81 -13.29 -11.45 8.86
N SER A 82 -12.80 -12.59 8.37
CA SER A 82 -12.14 -13.62 9.19
C SER A 82 -10.67 -13.31 9.45
N GLY A 83 -10.11 -12.29 8.79
CA GLY A 83 -8.70 -11.94 8.83
C GLY A 83 -7.83 -12.68 7.82
N ASP A 84 -8.42 -13.47 6.91
CA ASP A 84 -7.65 -14.14 5.86
C ASP A 84 -7.25 -13.13 4.78
N GLU A 85 -6.00 -13.19 4.34
CA GLU A 85 -5.52 -12.43 3.19
C GLU A 85 -6.22 -12.91 1.92
N ILE A 86 -7.04 -12.04 1.34
CA ILE A 86 -7.69 -12.30 0.05
C ILE A 86 -6.86 -11.78 -1.11
N GLU A 87 -5.98 -10.81 -0.84
CA GLU A 87 -5.23 -10.12 -1.88
C GLU A 87 -4.01 -9.41 -1.27
N LYS A 88 -2.90 -9.39 -2.03
CA LYS A 88 -1.61 -8.83 -1.57
C LYS A 88 -0.86 -8.13 -2.69
N PHE A 89 -0.38 -6.93 -2.39
CA PHE A 89 0.38 -6.08 -3.30
C PHE A 89 1.72 -5.70 -2.70
N ASP A 90 2.77 -6.12 -3.38
CA ASP A 90 4.14 -5.81 -3.01
C ASP A 90 4.71 -4.76 -3.96
N SER A 91 5.08 -3.61 -3.40
CA SER A 91 5.69 -2.54 -4.19
C SER A 91 7.08 -2.93 -4.74
N GLY A 92 7.76 -3.90 -4.14
CA GLY A 92 9.04 -4.43 -4.63
C GLY A 92 8.92 -5.24 -5.93
N VAL A 93 7.72 -5.74 -6.24
CA VAL A 93 7.45 -6.53 -7.46
C VAL A 93 6.90 -5.67 -8.61
N SER A 94 6.41 -4.47 -8.30
CA SER A 94 5.93 -3.55 -9.32
C SER A 94 7.11 -2.84 -10.01
N ASP A 95 7.09 -2.76 -11.34
CA ASP A 95 8.00 -1.87 -12.08
C ASP A 95 7.49 -0.41 -12.09
N ASP A 96 6.30 -0.18 -11.52
CA ASP A 96 5.68 1.14 -11.45
C ASP A 96 6.22 1.93 -10.24
N ASP A 97 7.10 2.89 -10.52
CA ASP A 97 7.66 3.80 -9.51
C ASP A 97 6.60 4.68 -8.83
N TYR A 98 5.51 5.01 -9.55
CA TYR A 98 4.41 5.75 -8.97
C TYR A 98 3.75 4.93 -7.86
N TRP A 99 3.48 3.65 -8.14
CA TRP A 99 2.92 2.72 -7.15
C TRP A 99 3.79 2.61 -5.89
N LYS A 100 5.10 2.45 -6.07
CA LYS A 100 6.06 2.36 -4.95
C LYS A 100 5.99 3.57 -4.04
N GLY A 101 5.97 4.76 -4.63
CA GLY A 101 5.86 6.00 -3.90
C GLY A 101 4.58 6.06 -3.07
N GLU A 102 3.44 5.73 -3.69
CA GLU A 102 2.15 5.84 -3.04
C GLU A 102 1.91 4.79 -1.94
N ALA A 103 2.36 3.55 -2.13
CA ALA A 103 2.30 2.52 -1.10
C ALA A 103 3.18 2.89 0.11
N SER A 104 4.38 3.41 -0.14
CA SER A 104 5.29 3.89 0.92
C SER A 104 4.72 5.10 1.66
N ASN A 105 4.06 6.02 0.95
CA ASN A 105 3.38 7.15 1.56
C ASN A 105 2.25 6.70 2.48
N LEU A 106 1.43 5.74 2.02
CA LEU A 106 0.36 5.18 2.83
C LEU A 106 0.91 4.50 4.09
N GLN A 107 1.95 3.67 3.97
CA GLN A 107 2.55 2.97 5.12
C GLN A 107 3.06 3.97 6.17
N ARG A 108 3.75 5.04 5.74
CA ARG A 108 4.23 6.09 6.65
C ARG A 108 3.08 6.83 7.33
N ALA A 109 2.02 7.17 6.59
CA ALA A 109 0.85 7.85 7.15
C ALA A 109 0.13 6.95 8.18
N ALA A 110 -0.07 5.68 7.85
CA ALA A 110 -0.61 4.67 8.76
C ALA A 110 0.22 4.55 10.04
N ARG A 111 1.55 4.49 9.92
CA ARG A 111 2.48 4.48 11.06
C ARG A 111 2.32 5.71 11.94
N ARG A 112 2.27 6.92 11.34
CA ARG A 112 2.17 8.17 12.10
C ARG A 112 0.89 8.21 12.93
N ILE A 113 -0.23 7.83 12.33
CA ILE A 113 -1.54 7.78 13.01
C ILE A 113 -1.56 6.70 14.09
N ALA A 114 -1.14 5.48 13.76
CA ALA A 114 -1.23 4.34 14.68
C ALA A 114 -0.36 4.48 15.92
N LEU A 115 0.75 5.21 15.82
CA LEU A 115 1.71 5.41 16.91
C LEU A 115 1.63 6.80 17.56
N GLY A 116 0.67 7.64 17.16
CA GLY A 116 0.53 9.00 17.69
C GLY A 116 1.79 9.85 17.50
N VAL A 117 2.44 9.71 16.33
CA VAL A 117 3.73 10.37 16.06
C VAL A 117 3.58 11.88 16.04
N ASP A 118 2.46 12.40 15.55
CA ASP A 118 2.24 13.83 15.42
C ASP A 118 2.12 14.46 16.81
N GLU A 119 1.31 13.87 17.68
CA GLU A 119 1.14 14.29 19.08
C GLU A 119 2.46 14.19 19.86
N THR A 120 3.21 13.10 19.66
CA THR A 120 4.52 12.92 20.31
C THR A 120 5.52 13.98 19.86
N LEU A 121 5.50 14.36 18.57
CA LEU A 121 6.41 15.39 18.06
C LEU A 121 6.05 16.77 18.59
N ASP A 122 4.76 17.09 18.68
CA ASP A 122 4.28 18.35 19.24
C ASP A 122 4.67 18.48 20.72
N GLU A 123 4.45 17.42 21.51
CA GLU A 123 4.88 17.38 22.93
C GLU A 123 6.39 17.57 23.08
N LEU A 124 7.19 16.94 22.21
CA LEU A 124 8.65 17.10 22.24
C LEU A 124 9.10 18.51 21.89
N LEU A 125 8.46 19.16 20.91
CA LEU A 125 8.78 20.54 20.54
C LEU A 125 8.46 21.49 21.69
N ASP A 126 7.29 21.35 22.31
CA ASP A 126 6.88 22.14 23.47
C ASP A 126 7.86 22.01 24.65
N GLU A 127 8.39 20.81 24.90
CA GLU A 127 9.38 20.59 25.95
C GLU A 127 10.75 21.22 25.61
N LEU A 128 11.18 21.17 24.35
CA LEU A 128 12.45 21.77 23.93
C LEU A 128 12.45 23.30 24.07
N GLU A 129 11.32 23.96 23.84
CA GLU A 129 11.17 25.41 24.02
C GLU A 129 11.28 25.86 25.49
N LYS A 130 11.12 24.96 26.46
CA LYS A 130 11.21 25.26 27.90
C LYS A 130 12.61 25.15 28.49
N VAL A 131 13.59 24.66 27.72
CA VAL A 131 14.96 24.37 28.19
C VAL A 131 15.91 25.58 28.04
N GLU A 132 15.38 26.77 27.75
CA GLU A 132 16.12 28.06 27.77
C GLU A 132 16.24 28.67 29.17
#